data_AF-A0A2M4C2R6-F1
#
_entry.id   AF-A0A2M4C2R6-F1
#
_cell.length_a   1.000
_cell.length_b   1.000
_cell.length_c   1.000
_cell.angle_alpha   90.00
_cell.angle_beta   90.00
_cell.angle_gamma   90.00
#
_symmetry.space_group_name_H-M   'P 1'
#
loop_
_entity.id
_entity.type
_entity.pdbx_description
1 polymer ?
#
loop_
_entity_poly.entity_id
_entity_poly.type
_entity_poly.pdbx_seq_one_letter_code
_entity_poly.pdbx_strand_id
1 'polypeptide(L)'
;SVAAEVINFRQCPGEAKCSFTDVSITPCPEAAEGRACVVYAGSNVTISFDFTPAFSSNELTADVYWTQPAVDLPFIGMDPAACKYTACPVTKDTKQNYSYDLNIKKSYPARQYDVKWKLVGENDNECCMILQINVSKKKRRT
;
A
#
# COMPACT_ATOMS: atom_id res chain seq x y z
N SER A 1 -14.03 17.81 10.44
CA SER A 1 -13.26 16.60 10.76
C SER A 1 -13.11 15.80 9.47
N VAL A 2 -11.90 15.65 8.94
CA VAL A 2 -11.69 14.82 7.75
C VAL A 2 -11.64 13.39 8.25
N ALA A 3 -12.71 12.64 8.04
CA ALA A 3 -12.65 11.20 8.22
C ALA A 3 -11.67 10.67 7.17
N ALA A 4 -10.64 9.95 7.58
CA ALA A 4 -9.83 9.20 6.63
C ALA A 4 -10.78 8.23 5.92
N GLU A 5 -10.98 8.39 4.61
CA GLU A 5 -11.88 7.55 3.85
C GLU A 5 -11.21 6.19 3.67
N VAL A 6 -11.65 5.21 4.47
CA VAL A 6 -11.10 3.86 4.47
C VAL A 6 -11.45 3.17 3.15
N ILE A 7 -10.43 2.65 2.46
CA ILE A 7 -10.61 1.95 1.19
C ILE A 7 -10.81 0.44 1.42
N ASN A 8 -11.48 -0.20 0.48
CA ASN A 8 -11.56 -1.66 0.44
C ASN A 8 -10.19 -2.26 0.11
N PHE A 9 -9.78 -3.26 0.88
CA PHE A 9 -8.58 -4.06 0.65
C PHE A 9 -8.88 -5.53 0.96
N ARG A 10 -7.99 -6.44 0.52
CA ARG A 10 -8.04 -7.85 0.90
C ARG A 10 -6.69 -8.30 1.43
N GLN A 11 -6.67 -9.22 2.37
CA GLN A 11 -5.42 -9.89 2.75
C GLN A 11 -4.97 -10.83 1.62
N CYS A 12 -3.67 -11.06 1.54
CA CYS A 12 -3.13 -12.05 0.61
C CYS A 12 -3.57 -13.46 1.05
N PRO A 13 -3.84 -14.39 0.11
CA PRO A 13 -4.18 -15.76 0.47
C PRO A 13 -3.00 -16.46 1.17
N GLY A 14 -3.23 -17.01 2.37
CA GLY A 14 -2.21 -17.66 3.20
C GLY A 14 -2.10 -17.05 4.61
N GLU A 15 -1.02 -17.39 5.32
CA GLU A 15 -0.75 -16.90 6.69
C GLU A 15 -0.21 -15.46 6.66
N ALA A 16 -1.07 -14.46 6.52
CA ALA A 16 -0.70 -13.08 6.80
C ALA A 16 -0.56 -12.90 8.31
N LYS A 17 0.65 -12.66 8.81
CA LYS A 17 0.94 -12.54 10.26
C LYS A 17 0.49 -11.21 10.87
N CYS A 18 -0.38 -10.45 10.20
CA CYS A 18 -0.73 -9.10 10.62
C CYS A 18 -2.21 -8.81 10.36
N SER A 19 -2.81 -8.02 11.24
CA SER A 19 -4.08 -7.36 10.96
C SER A 19 -3.82 -5.96 10.40
N PHE A 20 -4.69 -5.50 9.50
CA PHE A 20 -4.63 -4.16 8.92
C PHE A 20 -5.93 -3.43 9.22
N THR A 21 -5.85 -2.15 9.58
CA THR A 21 -6.99 -1.26 9.77
C THR A 21 -6.69 0.12 9.17
N ASP A 22 -7.71 0.97 9.05
CA ASP A 22 -7.54 2.37 8.68
C ASP A 22 -6.78 2.60 7.35
N VAL A 23 -6.94 1.65 6.40
CA VAL A 23 -6.27 1.69 5.10
C VAL A 23 -6.84 2.82 4.26
N SER A 24 -6.01 3.76 3.84
CA SER A 24 -6.42 4.95 3.11
C SER A 24 -5.42 5.33 2.01
N ILE A 25 -5.94 6.03 1.00
CA ILE A 25 -5.13 6.67 -0.05
C ILE A 25 -5.56 8.12 -0.11
N THR A 26 -4.61 9.05 -0.05
CA THR A 26 -4.90 10.49 -0.10
C THR A 26 -4.19 11.14 -1.29
N PRO A 27 -4.91 11.87 -2.15
CA PRO A 27 -6.38 12.01 -2.22
C PRO A 27 -7.07 10.79 -2.84
N CYS A 28 -8.27 10.45 -2.35
CA CYS A 28 -9.15 9.43 -2.94
C CYS A 28 -10.63 9.71 -2.63
N PRO A 29 -11.27 10.68 -3.31
CA PRO A 29 -12.69 10.98 -3.09
C PRO A 29 -13.62 9.81 -3.45
N GLU A 30 -13.14 8.84 -4.25
CA GLU A 30 -13.91 7.65 -4.60
C GLU A 30 -14.14 6.70 -3.40
N ALA A 31 -13.35 6.84 -2.34
CA ALA A 31 -13.46 6.00 -1.15
C ALA A 31 -14.78 6.24 -0.41
N ALA A 32 -15.32 7.47 -0.40
CA ALA A 32 -16.67 7.78 0.10
C ALA A 32 -17.78 6.97 -0.59
N GLU A 33 -17.55 6.50 -1.82
CA GLU A 33 -18.49 5.67 -2.59
C GLU A 33 -18.10 4.17 -2.58
N GLY A 34 -17.09 3.78 -1.81
CA GLY A 34 -16.56 2.41 -1.77
C GLY A 34 -15.87 1.96 -3.06
N ARG A 35 -15.49 2.90 -3.93
CA ARG A 35 -14.82 2.64 -5.21
C ARG A 35 -13.30 2.74 -5.09
N ALA A 36 -12.58 2.03 -5.95
CA ALA A 36 -11.13 2.09 -6.01
C ALA A 36 -10.64 3.48 -6.47
N CYS A 37 -9.61 3.99 -5.80
CA CYS A 37 -9.06 5.32 -6.00
C CYS A 37 -8.55 5.55 -7.42
N VAL A 38 -8.89 6.69 -8.01
CA VAL A 38 -8.32 7.12 -9.28
C VAL A 38 -7.06 7.94 -9.03
N VAL A 39 -5.91 7.39 -9.38
CA VAL A 39 -4.61 8.06 -9.24
C VAL A 39 -4.07 8.46 -10.61
N TYR A 40 -3.38 9.59 -10.72
CA TYR A 40 -2.95 10.12 -12.01
C TYR A 40 -1.47 9.86 -12.28
N ALA A 41 -1.14 9.46 -13.50
CA ALA A 41 0.24 9.35 -13.94
C ALA A 41 0.94 10.73 -13.85
N GLY A 42 2.08 10.77 -13.16
CA GLY A 42 2.84 11.97 -12.82
C GLY A 42 2.33 12.73 -11.59
N SER A 43 1.54 12.11 -10.71
CA SER A 43 1.15 12.68 -9.41
C SER A 43 1.70 11.87 -8.24
N ASN A 44 1.65 12.47 -7.04
CA ASN A 44 1.92 11.80 -5.78
C ASN A 44 0.60 11.52 -5.05
N VAL A 45 0.54 10.38 -4.39
CA VAL A 45 -0.53 10.02 -3.46
C VAL A 45 0.10 9.45 -2.19
N THR A 46 -0.52 9.65 -1.04
CA THR A 46 -0.06 9.06 0.22
C THR A 46 -0.88 7.81 0.49
N ILE A 47 -0.23 6.68 0.72
CA ILE A 47 -0.86 5.45 1.20
C ILE A 47 -0.57 5.34 2.68
N SER A 48 -1.60 5.17 3.50
CA SER A 48 -1.42 4.95 4.94
C SER A 48 -2.34 3.84 5.43
N PHE A 49 -1.85 3.05 6.37
CA PHE A 49 -2.61 2.01 7.04
C PHE A 49 -2.05 1.77 8.43
N ASP A 50 -2.91 1.36 9.33
CA ASP A 50 -2.50 0.78 10.60
C ASP A 50 -2.28 -0.72 10.40
N PHE A 51 -1.22 -1.27 10.99
CA PHE A 51 -0.98 -2.70 11.02
C PHE A 51 -0.60 -3.15 12.44
N THR A 52 -1.02 -4.36 12.81
CA THR A 52 -0.63 -5.02 14.06
C THR A 52 0.04 -6.34 13.71
N PRO A 53 1.37 -6.46 13.84
CA PRO A 53 2.09 -7.67 13.49
C PRO A 53 2.04 -8.71 14.63
N ALA A 54 1.98 -9.99 14.30
CA ALA A 54 2.09 -11.11 15.26
C ALA A 54 3.56 -11.52 15.53
N PHE A 55 4.50 -10.67 15.13
CA PHE A 55 5.94 -10.85 15.26
C PHE A 55 6.62 -9.54 15.65
N SER A 56 7.83 -9.64 16.19
CA SER A 56 8.71 -8.50 16.43
C SER A 56 9.89 -8.54 15.45
N SER A 57 10.37 -7.38 15.02
CA SER A 57 11.51 -7.26 14.10
C SER A 57 12.20 -5.91 14.27
N ASN A 58 13.53 -5.86 14.26
CA ASN A 58 14.27 -4.60 14.35
C ASN A 58 14.29 -3.87 13.00
N GLU A 59 14.35 -4.64 11.93
CA GLU A 59 14.27 -4.14 10.57
C GLU A 59 12.95 -4.55 9.91
N LEU A 60 12.51 -3.73 8.97
CA LEU A 60 11.32 -4.00 8.18
C LEU A 60 11.59 -3.49 6.77
N THR A 61 11.29 -4.32 5.78
CA THR A 61 11.31 -3.93 4.37
C THR A 61 9.91 -3.93 3.77
N ALA A 62 9.71 -3.12 2.74
CA ALA A 62 8.48 -3.04 1.98
C ALA A 62 8.70 -3.55 0.56
N ASP A 63 8.11 -4.69 0.24
CA ASP A 63 8.10 -5.23 -1.12
C ASP A 63 6.72 -4.98 -1.73
N VAL A 64 6.69 -4.20 -2.81
CA VAL A 64 5.43 -3.79 -3.45
C VAL A 64 5.40 -4.26 -4.89
N TYR A 65 4.31 -4.95 -5.22
CA TYR A 65 4.10 -5.55 -6.54
C TYR A 65 2.76 -5.11 -7.11
N TRP A 66 2.71 -4.96 -8.43
CA TRP A 66 1.47 -5.09 -9.15
C TRP A 66 1.21 -6.57 -9.43
N THR A 67 0.19 -7.11 -8.77
CA THR A 67 -0.18 -8.53 -8.90
C THR A 67 -1.18 -8.73 -10.04
N GLN A 68 -0.93 -9.77 -10.84
CA GLN A 68 -1.82 -10.27 -11.89
C GLN A 68 -1.98 -11.78 -11.74
N PRO A 69 -3.01 -12.41 -12.33
CA PRO A 69 -3.22 -13.86 -12.22
C PRO A 69 -2.01 -14.72 -12.57
N ALA A 70 -1.14 -14.24 -13.48
CA ALA A 70 0.02 -14.98 -13.96
C ALA A 70 1.38 -14.50 -13.43
N VAL A 71 1.50 -13.25 -12.97
CA VAL A 71 2.79 -12.66 -12.62
C VAL A 71 2.66 -11.48 -11.64
N ASP A 72 3.55 -11.44 -10.66
CA ASP A 72 3.79 -10.26 -9.83
C ASP A 72 4.89 -9.41 -10.48
N LEU A 73 4.54 -8.17 -10.83
CA LEU A 73 5.50 -7.23 -11.40
C LEU A 73 5.94 -6.23 -10.33
N PRO A 74 7.24 -6.06 -10.08
CA PRO A 74 7.71 -5.16 -9.03
C PRO A 74 7.31 -3.72 -9.34
N PHE A 75 6.92 -2.99 -8.30
CA PHE A 75 6.62 -1.56 -8.41
C PHE A 75 7.93 -0.76 -8.36
N ILE A 76 8.47 -0.43 -9.53
CA ILE A 76 9.84 0.08 -9.65
C ILE A 76 10.00 1.48 -9.04
N GLY A 77 10.98 1.62 -8.15
CA GLY A 77 11.44 2.91 -7.61
C GLY A 77 10.72 3.36 -6.35
N MET A 78 10.24 2.40 -5.56
CA MET A 78 9.90 2.63 -4.16
C MET A 78 11.13 2.42 -3.29
N ASP A 79 11.18 3.11 -2.15
CA ASP A 79 12.21 2.87 -1.13
C ASP A 79 11.78 1.66 -0.30
N PRO A 80 12.54 0.55 -0.31
CA PRO A 80 12.16 -0.66 0.41
C PRO A 80 12.38 -0.52 1.93
N ALA A 81 13.06 0.51 2.44
CA ALA A 81 13.34 0.65 3.87
C ALA A 81 12.07 1.08 4.66
N ALA A 82 11.21 0.12 4.99
CA ALA A 82 9.91 0.36 5.62
C ALA A 82 10.02 1.09 6.97
N CYS A 83 11.10 0.89 7.73
CA CYS A 83 11.37 1.62 8.98
C CYS A 83 11.54 3.15 8.81
N LYS A 84 11.63 3.67 7.59
CA LYS A 84 11.54 5.13 7.33
C LYS A 84 10.10 5.65 7.38
N TYR A 85 9.13 4.76 7.25
CA TYR A 85 7.71 5.04 7.03
C TYR A 85 6.82 4.50 8.14
N THR A 86 7.41 3.79 9.11
CA THR A 86 6.79 3.32 10.35
C THR A 86 7.83 3.24 11.46
N ALA A 87 7.40 3.10 12.71
CA ALA A 87 8.30 3.01 13.85
C ALA A 87 8.93 1.62 13.95
N CYS A 88 10.26 1.56 14.01
CA CYS A 88 11.02 0.34 14.30
C CYS A 88 11.74 0.45 15.67
N PRO A 89 11.91 -0.66 16.40
CA PRO A 89 11.50 -2.02 16.05
C PRO A 89 9.97 -2.18 16.02
N VAL A 90 9.47 -3.01 15.09
CA VAL A 90 8.08 -3.43 15.14
C VAL A 90 7.93 -4.42 16.29
N THR A 91 6.87 -4.28 17.07
CA THR A 91 6.63 -5.11 18.26
C THR A 91 5.38 -5.94 18.05
N LYS A 92 5.50 -7.24 18.38
CA LYS A 92 4.38 -8.17 18.35
C LYS A 92 3.15 -7.61 19.09
N ASP A 93 1.98 -7.82 18.49
CA ASP A 93 0.66 -7.45 18.98
C ASP A 93 0.50 -5.94 19.29
N THR A 94 1.39 -5.11 18.76
CA THR A 94 1.36 -3.65 18.94
C THR A 94 0.96 -2.97 17.64
N LYS A 95 -0.13 -2.21 17.67
CA LYS A 95 -0.59 -1.45 16.51
C LYS A 95 0.39 -0.33 16.17
N GLN A 96 0.74 -0.21 14.91
CA GLN A 96 1.62 0.83 14.38
C GLN A 96 1.03 1.40 13.10
N ASN A 97 1.32 2.67 12.82
CA ASN A 97 0.93 3.33 11.58
C ASN A 97 2.08 3.24 10.57
N TYR A 98 1.73 2.91 9.34
CA TYR A 98 2.60 3.00 8.18
C TYR A 98 2.08 4.11 7.26
N SER A 99 2.97 4.97 6.75
CA SER A 99 2.60 6.04 5.82
C SER A 99 3.68 6.29 4.78
N TYR A 100 3.31 6.21 3.50
CA TYR A 100 4.23 6.27 2.37
C TYR A 100 3.70 7.14 1.24
N ASP A 101 4.52 8.10 0.80
CA ASP A 101 4.25 8.94 -0.36
C ASP A 101 4.65 8.23 -1.66
N LEU A 102 3.65 7.74 -2.37
CA LEU A 102 3.80 7.04 -3.63
C LEU A 102 3.79 7.99 -4.83
N ASN A 103 4.92 8.06 -5.53
CA ASN A 103 5.03 8.75 -6.82
C ASN A 103 4.55 7.84 -7.95
N ILE A 104 3.41 8.17 -8.54
CA ILE A 104 2.86 7.48 -9.71
C ILE A 104 3.61 7.98 -10.94
N LYS A 105 4.62 7.23 -11.41
CA LYS A 105 5.44 7.64 -12.56
C LYS A 105 4.61 7.81 -13.83
N LYS A 106 4.99 8.77 -14.67
CA LYS A 106 4.35 9.00 -15.99
C LYS A 106 4.41 7.80 -16.93
N SER A 107 5.39 6.93 -16.74
CA SER A 107 5.57 5.69 -17.50
C SER A 107 4.56 4.60 -17.13
N TYR A 108 3.84 4.72 -16.01
CA TYR A 108 2.87 3.72 -15.60
C TYR A 108 1.66 3.70 -16.55
N PRO A 109 1.32 2.54 -17.14
CA PRO A 109 0.15 2.40 -18.00
C PRO A 109 -1.15 2.79 -17.28
N ALA A 110 -2.08 3.40 -18.02
CA ALA A 110 -3.41 3.68 -17.48
C ALA A 110 -4.26 2.40 -17.51
N ARG A 111 -4.63 1.91 -16.32
CA ARG A 111 -5.48 0.73 -16.07
C ARG A 111 -5.71 0.57 -14.56
N GLN A 112 -6.49 -0.44 -14.20
CA GLN A 112 -6.60 -0.94 -12.83
C GLN A 112 -5.37 -1.75 -12.41
N TYR A 113 -4.95 -1.57 -11.16
CA TYR A 113 -3.85 -2.29 -10.52
C TYR A 113 -4.33 -2.87 -9.20
N ASP A 114 -4.05 -4.15 -9.00
CA ASP A 114 -4.06 -4.78 -7.69
C ASP A 114 -2.64 -4.64 -7.12
N VAL A 115 -2.46 -3.75 -6.16
CA VAL A 115 -1.17 -3.47 -5.54
C VAL A 115 -1.02 -4.37 -4.31
N LYS A 116 -0.15 -5.37 -4.42
CA LYS A 116 0.24 -6.25 -3.32
C LYS A 116 1.33 -5.57 -2.52
N TRP A 117 1.03 -5.25 -1.27
CA TRP A 117 1.93 -4.61 -0.32
C TRP A 117 2.37 -5.64 0.71
N LYS A 118 3.68 -5.94 0.74
CA LYS A 118 4.29 -6.84 1.71
C LYS A 118 5.19 -6.05 2.64
N LEU A 119 5.01 -6.24 3.95
CA LEU A 119 5.98 -5.82 4.96
C LEU A 119 6.70 -7.06 5.44
N VAL A 120 8.02 -7.11 5.26
CA VAL A 120 8.84 -8.29 5.55
C VAL A 120 9.79 -7.93 6.69
N GLY A 121 9.70 -8.66 7.79
CA GLY A 121 10.61 -8.59 8.92
C GLY A 121 11.65 -9.71 8.91
N GLU A 122 12.39 -9.81 10.00
CA GLU A 122 13.35 -10.89 10.24
C GLU A 122 12.66 -12.27 10.27
N ASN A 123 13.42 -13.32 9.91
CA ASN A 123 12.96 -14.71 9.89
C ASN A 123 11.76 -14.97 8.97
N ASP A 124 11.70 -14.27 7.83
CA ASP A 124 10.65 -14.39 6.81
C ASP A 124 9.23 -14.16 7.36
N ASN A 125 9.11 -13.39 8.45
CA ASN A 125 7.82 -12.96 8.96
C ASN A 125 7.25 -11.85 8.07
N GLU A 126 6.06 -12.05 7.52
CA GLU A 126 5.48 -11.07 6.60
C GLU A 126 4.02 -10.70 6.91
N CYS A 127 3.73 -9.42 6.72
CA CYS A 127 2.38 -8.89 6.55
C CYS A 127 2.10 -8.77 5.04
N CYS A 128 0.89 -9.09 4.58
CA CYS A 128 0.55 -8.94 3.16
C CYS A 128 -0.90 -8.49 2.97
N MET A 129 -1.09 -7.40 2.21
CA MET A 129 -2.40 -6.93 1.77
C MET A 129 -2.40 -6.58 0.29
N ILE A 130 -3.57 -6.57 -0.32
CA ILE A 130 -3.79 -6.15 -1.70
C ILE A 130 -4.84 -5.04 -1.71
N LEU A 131 -4.46 -3.89 -2.25
CA LEU A 131 -5.30 -2.72 -2.44
C LEU A 131 -5.49 -2.46 -3.94
N GLN A 132 -6.64 -1.90 -4.32
CA GLN A 132 -6.95 -1.62 -5.72
C GLN A 132 -6.81 -0.13 -6.02
N ILE A 133 -6.10 0.22 -7.10
CA ILE A 133 -6.04 1.59 -7.63
C ILE A 133 -6.32 1.59 -9.14
N ASN A 134 -6.85 2.69 -9.64
CA ASN A 134 -7.03 2.96 -11.06
C ASN A 134 -6.08 4.05 -11.50
N VAL A 135 -5.02 3.69 -12.23
CA VAL A 135 -4.10 4.69 -12.80
C VAL A 135 -4.72 5.27 -14.07
N SER A 136 -4.79 6.60 -14.15
CA SER A 136 -5.30 7.33 -15.30
C SER A 136 -4.28 8.35 -15.83
N LYS A 137 -4.37 8.71 -17.10
CA LYS A 137 -3.58 9.83 -17.67
C LYS A 137 -4.39 11.11 -17.55
N LYS A 138 -3.76 12.19 -17.06
CA LYS A 138 -4.38 13.52 -17.14
C LYS A 138 -4.64 13.84 -18.61
N LYS A 139 -5.89 14.15 -18.97
CA LYS A 139 -6.17 14.72 -20.30
C LYS A 139 -5.41 16.04 -20.39
N ARG A 140 -4.57 16.21 -21.42
CA ARG A 140 -4.06 17.55 -21.76
C ARG A 140 -5.30 18.39 -22.07
N ARG A 141 -5.49 19.49 -21.33
CA ARG A 141 -6.42 20.55 -21.76
C ARG A 141 -5.78 21.16 -23.01
N THR A 142 -6.28 20.77 -24.18
CA THR A 142 -6.11 21.50 -25.44
C THR A 142 -6.91 22.79 -25.38
#